data_AF-A0A6J8A320-F1
#
_entry.id   AF-A0A6J8A320-F1
#
_cell.length_a   1.000
_cell.length_b   1.000
_cell.length_c   1.000
_cell.angle_alpha   90.00
_cell.angle_beta   90.00
_cell.angle_gamma   90.00
#
_symmetry.space_group_name_H-M   'P 1'
#
loop_
_entity.id
_entity.type
_entity.pdbx_description
1 polymer ?
#
loop_
_entity_poly.entity_id
_entity_poly.type
_entity_poly.pdbx_seq_one_letter_code
_entity_poly.pdbx_strand_id
1 'polypeptide(L)'
;MDKKLGWIPYPKRATGVFYNEVLQSFYKSYWPYCPHAVSFQQAFIVERNRRWQWNKKVNGLKQQILTFKSSNPATAGRYLDGDTYKPHKNDADNINRLLHDLNRIKDDLDIAMSEIRKQDDSLFRSISGKLKSGRDSNHEFNEELINNIRDMLYDLESTFSKLSKMKELFVSIWKHKFHNTASEKKIKQRTRQNNLGGDPIDGEISPSFGINQITEIEEHALNSLFGTETCTRDKLCLQNLIDEGCFRMGALDTTSNYIQD
;
A
#
# COMPACT_ATOMS: atom_id res chain seq x y z
N MET A 1 -5.38 2.74 31.63
CA MET A 1 -4.53 1.91 30.75
C MET A 1 -3.12 1.93 31.30
N ASP A 2 -2.47 0.77 31.41
CA ASP A 2 -1.14 0.61 32.03
C ASP A 2 -0.01 1.01 31.05
N LYS A 3 0.98 1.77 31.54
CA LYS A 3 2.21 2.09 30.77
C LYS A 3 2.95 0.83 30.31
N LYS A 4 2.89 -0.26 31.10
CA LYS A 4 3.51 -1.55 30.76
C LYS A 4 2.94 -2.17 29.47
N LEU A 5 1.70 -1.82 29.11
CA LEU A 5 1.04 -2.29 27.89
C LEU A 5 1.23 -1.34 26.70
N GLY A 6 2.01 -0.27 26.86
CA GLY A 6 2.33 0.67 25.79
C GLY A 6 1.53 1.97 25.80
N TRP A 7 0.79 2.28 26.87
CA TRP A 7 0.09 3.56 27.03
C TRP A 7 1.08 4.73 27.15
N ILE A 8 0.80 5.81 26.41
CA ILE A 8 1.61 7.02 26.40
C ILE A 8 0.86 8.12 27.17
N PRO A 9 1.30 8.53 28.38
CA PRO A 9 0.66 9.63 29.09
C PRO A 9 0.88 10.96 28.35
N TYR A 10 -0.17 11.77 28.23
CA TYR A 10 -0.12 13.12 27.65
C TYR A 10 0.66 13.19 26.31
N PRO A 11 0.23 12.44 25.28
CA PRO A 11 0.94 12.39 24.01
C PRO A 11 0.94 13.76 23.32
N LYS A 12 2.13 14.31 23.04
CA LYS A 12 2.28 15.60 22.35
C LYS A 12 2.18 15.51 20.82
N ARG A 13 2.42 14.32 20.26
CA ARG A 13 2.41 14.08 18.81
C ARG A 13 1.14 13.35 18.41
N ALA A 14 0.61 13.65 17.22
CA ALA A 14 -0.54 12.95 16.65
C ALA A 14 -0.35 11.43 16.61
N THR A 15 0.89 10.96 16.35
CA THR A 15 1.24 9.54 16.41
C THR A 15 0.98 8.92 17.78
N GLY A 16 1.30 9.63 18.86
CA GLY A 16 1.10 9.14 20.23
C GLY A 16 -0.38 9.12 20.63
N VAL A 17 -1.15 10.11 20.17
CA VAL A 17 -2.62 10.15 20.33
C VAL A 17 -3.23 8.92 19.63
N PHE A 18 -2.88 8.72 18.36
CA PHE A 18 -3.34 7.57 17.58
C PHE A 18 -2.96 6.23 18.21
N TYR A 19 -1.73 6.08 18.72
CA TYR A 19 -1.32 4.84 19.40
C TYR A 19 -2.16 4.55 20.64
N ASN A 20 -2.55 5.56 21.41
CA ASN A 20 -3.42 5.37 22.56
C ASN A 20 -4.84 4.95 22.16
N GLU A 21 -5.37 5.47 21.05
CA GLU A 21 -6.66 5.06 20.48
C GLU A 21 -6.62 3.58 20.06
N VAL A 22 -5.58 3.18 19.30
CA VAL A 22 -5.38 1.78 18.89
C VAL A 22 -5.21 0.86 20.09
N LEU A 23 -4.51 1.30 21.15
CA LEU A 23 -4.29 0.46 22.33
C LEU A 23 -5.62 0.02 22.97
N GLN A 24 -6.64 0.88 22.96
CA GLN A 24 -7.91 0.57 23.59
C GLN A 24 -8.67 -0.55 22.87
N SER A 25 -8.79 -0.47 21.54
CA SER A 25 -9.44 -1.51 20.74
C SER A 25 -8.61 -2.79 20.70
N PHE A 26 -7.29 -2.66 20.56
CA PHE A 26 -6.37 -3.79 20.55
C PHE A 26 -6.35 -4.55 21.88
N TYR A 27 -6.38 -3.85 23.02
CA TYR A 27 -6.47 -4.49 24.34
C TYR A 27 -7.74 -5.32 24.48
N LYS A 28 -8.89 -4.76 24.11
CA LYS A 28 -10.19 -5.46 24.18
C LYS A 28 -10.22 -6.71 23.30
N SER A 29 -9.66 -6.65 22.09
CA SER A 29 -9.68 -7.81 21.19
C SER A 29 -8.61 -8.84 21.57
N TYR A 30 -7.38 -8.43 21.84
CA TYR A 30 -6.23 -9.35 21.89
C TYR A 30 -5.92 -9.87 23.30
N TRP A 31 -6.07 -9.04 24.35
CA TRP A 31 -5.70 -9.42 25.72
C TRP A 31 -6.39 -10.68 26.26
N PRO A 32 -7.69 -10.93 25.99
CA PRO A 32 -8.36 -12.15 26.47
C PRO A 32 -7.72 -13.45 25.97
N TYR A 33 -7.03 -13.41 24.82
CA TYR A 33 -6.40 -14.57 24.20
C TYR A 33 -4.89 -14.64 24.46
N CYS A 34 -4.27 -13.54 24.88
CA CYS A 34 -2.84 -13.47 25.22
C CYS A 34 -2.61 -12.52 26.41
N PRO A 35 -2.90 -12.94 27.66
CA PRO A 35 -2.76 -12.11 28.84
C PRO A 35 -1.30 -12.06 29.35
N HIS A 36 -0.34 -12.00 28.43
CA HIS A 36 1.09 -11.90 28.73
C HIS A 36 1.62 -10.56 28.25
N ALA A 37 2.07 -9.72 29.19
CA ALA A 37 2.39 -8.31 28.92
C ALA A 37 3.45 -8.13 27.81
N VAL A 38 4.50 -8.96 27.80
CA VAL A 38 5.58 -8.86 26.80
C VAL A 38 5.06 -9.21 25.40
N SER A 39 4.35 -10.32 25.27
CA SER A 39 3.80 -10.81 23.99
C SER A 39 2.74 -9.85 23.45
N PHE A 40 1.88 -9.34 24.33
CA PHE A 40 0.92 -8.28 24.00
C PHE A 40 1.62 -7.04 23.47
N GLN A 41 2.66 -6.57 24.17
CA GLN A 41 3.38 -5.35 23.78
C GLN A 41 4.06 -5.50 22.42
N GLN A 42 4.69 -6.65 22.15
CA GLN A 42 5.30 -6.94 20.85
C GLN A 42 4.26 -6.90 19.73
N ALA A 43 3.14 -7.61 19.90
CA ALA A 43 2.06 -7.62 18.92
C ALA A 43 1.45 -6.22 18.72
N PHE A 44 1.23 -5.47 19.81
CA PHE A 44 0.71 -4.11 19.77
C PHE A 44 1.64 -3.14 19.04
N ILE A 45 2.96 -3.23 19.25
CA ILE A 45 3.93 -2.35 18.59
C ILE A 45 3.91 -2.57 17.07
N VAL A 46 3.88 -3.83 16.64
CA VAL A 46 3.79 -4.17 15.21
C VAL A 46 2.49 -3.60 14.63
N GLU A 47 1.36 -3.87 15.29
CA GLU A 47 0.06 -3.46 14.79
C GLU A 47 -0.14 -1.94 14.77
N ARG A 48 0.20 -1.23 15.84
CA ARG A 48 0.03 0.23 15.90
C ARG A 48 0.85 0.96 14.84
N ASN A 49 2.06 0.46 14.55
CA ASN A 49 2.91 1.02 13.49
C ASN A 49 2.31 0.76 12.11
N ARG A 50 1.84 -0.47 11.86
CA ARG A 50 1.13 -0.84 10.62
C ARG A 50 -0.08 0.05 10.39
N ARG A 51 -0.97 0.17 11.39
CA ARG A 51 -2.17 1.01 11.31
C ARG A 51 -1.83 2.47 11.05
N TRP A 52 -0.80 3.00 11.70
CA TRP A 52 -0.37 4.38 11.48
C TRP A 52 0.15 4.63 10.07
N GLN A 53 0.97 3.71 9.53
CA GLN A 53 1.47 3.83 8.17
C GLN A 53 0.33 3.86 7.15
N TRP A 54 -0.64 2.97 7.31
CA TRP A 54 -1.82 2.95 6.44
C TRP A 54 -2.69 4.18 6.59
N ASN A 55 -3.00 4.58 7.83
CA ASN A 55 -3.77 5.79 8.09
C ASN A 55 -3.09 7.03 7.47
N LYS A 56 -1.77 7.13 7.57
CA LYS A 56 -1.00 8.21 6.93
C LYS A 56 -1.08 8.15 5.40
N LYS A 57 -0.91 6.97 4.80
CA LYS A 57 -0.96 6.78 3.33
C LYS A 57 -2.33 7.12 2.77
N VAL A 58 -3.40 6.54 3.35
CA VAL A 58 -4.79 6.76 2.92
C VAL A 58 -5.22 8.21 3.11
N ASN A 59 -4.90 8.84 4.25
CA ASN A 59 -5.19 10.27 4.44
C ASN A 59 -4.38 11.16 3.50
N GLY A 60 -3.12 10.79 3.19
CA GLY A 60 -2.32 11.50 2.19
C GLY A 60 -2.97 11.49 0.81
N LEU A 61 -3.49 10.33 0.37
CA LEU A 61 -4.23 10.22 -0.89
C LEU A 61 -5.53 11.03 -0.85
N LYS A 62 -6.29 10.97 0.25
CA LYS A 62 -7.49 11.79 0.45
C LYS A 62 -7.21 13.29 0.30
N GLN A 63 -6.13 13.77 0.91
CA GLN A 63 -5.73 15.18 0.79
C GLN A 63 -5.29 15.56 -0.63
N GLN A 64 -4.65 14.65 -1.37
CA GLN A 64 -4.34 14.87 -2.79
C GLN A 64 -5.61 15.04 -3.62
N ILE A 65 -6.62 14.19 -3.40
CA ILE A 65 -7.93 14.29 -4.08
C ILE A 65 -8.63 15.61 -3.76
N LEU A 66 -8.67 16.00 -2.48
CA LEU A 66 -9.25 17.28 -2.06
C LEU A 66 -8.53 18.47 -2.71
N THR A 67 -7.20 18.44 -2.72
CA THR A 67 -6.39 19.47 -3.38
C THR A 67 -6.68 19.52 -4.88
N PHE A 68 -6.79 18.35 -5.51
CA PHE A 68 -7.07 18.22 -6.94
C PHE A 68 -8.43 18.82 -7.33
N LYS A 69 -9.43 18.71 -6.44
CA LYS A 69 -10.78 19.27 -6.62
C LYS A 69 -10.94 20.70 -6.12
N SER A 70 -9.90 21.29 -5.53
CA SER A 70 -9.96 22.64 -4.98
C SER A 70 -10.16 23.71 -6.07
N SER A 71 -10.54 24.92 -5.66
CA SER A 71 -10.65 26.08 -6.57
C SER A 71 -9.31 26.63 -7.05
N ASN A 72 -8.18 25.95 -6.79
CA ASN A 72 -6.88 26.37 -7.25
C ASN A 72 -6.84 26.36 -8.80
N PRO A 73 -6.43 27.48 -9.45
CA PRO A 73 -6.34 27.56 -10.91
C PRO A 73 -5.50 26.47 -11.58
N ALA A 74 -4.51 25.90 -10.89
CA ALA A 74 -3.66 24.83 -11.44
C ALA A 74 -4.26 23.42 -11.30
N THR A 75 -5.41 23.29 -10.67
CA THR A 75 -6.07 22.01 -10.33
C THR A 75 -7.35 21.81 -11.15
N ALA A 76 -7.98 20.64 -11.00
CA ALA A 76 -9.14 20.31 -11.81
C ALA A 76 -10.39 21.10 -11.45
N GLY A 77 -10.50 21.63 -10.22
CA GLY A 77 -11.73 22.27 -9.74
C GLY A 77 -12.31 23.31 -10.69
N ARG A 78 -11.45 24.11 -11.35
CA ARG A 78 -11.89 25.11 -12.34
C ARG A 78 -12.62 24.54 -13.56
N TYR A 79 -12.35 23.28 -13.92
CA TYR A 79 -12.99 22.57 -15.02
C TYR A 79 -14.20 21.75 -14.58
N LEU A 80 -14.34 21.53 -13.27
CA LEU A 80 -15.45 20.77 -12.69
C LEU A 80 -16.69 21.64 -12.46
N ASP A 81 -16.52 22.96 -12.45
CA ASP A 81 -17.59 23.95 -12.40
C ASP A 81 -18.09 24.26 -13.83
N GLY A 82 -19.03 23.44 -14.30
CA GLY A 82 -19.46 23.41 -15.71
C GLY A 82 -20.18 24.65 -16.21
N ASP A 83 -20.77 25.45 -15.31
CA ASP A 83 -21.61 26.59 -15.70
C ASP A 83 -20.81 27.90 -15.84
N THR A 84 -19.64 27.99 -15.20
CA THR A 84 -18.83 29.22 -15.16
C THR A 84 -17.56 29.14 -15.99
N TYR A 85 -17.15 27.93 -16.36
CA TYR A 85 -15.88 27.71 -17.02
C TYR A 85 -15.88 28.16 -18.49
N LYS A 86 -14.92 29.04 -18.83
CA LYS A 86 -14.68 29.51 -20.20
C LYS A 86 -13.41 28.88 -20.75
N PRO A 87 -13.51 27.98 -21.75
CA PRO A 87 -12.34 27.24 -22.21
C PRO A 87 -11.32 28.11 -22.98
N HIS A 88 -10.02 27.90 -22.73
CA HIS A 88 -8.91 28.63 -23.34
C HIS A 88 -7.96 27.69 -24.12
N LYS A 89 -7.38 28.14 -25.24
CA LYS A 89 -6.60 27.30 -26.18
C LYS A 89 -5.51 26.41 -25.52
N ASN A 90 -4.88 26.91 -24.45
CA ASN A 90 -3.79 26.20 -23.75
C ASN A 90 -4.26 25.23 -22.65
N ASP A 91 -5.57 25.11 -22.42
CA ASP A 91 -6.11 24.24 -21.37
C ASP A 91 -6.03 22.75 -21.72
N ALA A 92 -5.93 22.42 -23.02
CA ALA A 92 -5.84 21.04 -23.49
C ALA A 92 -4.67 20.27 -22.83
N ASP A 93 -3.48 20.86 -22.82
CA ASP A 93 -2.31 20.25 -22.18
C ASP A 93 -2.49 20.09 -20.67
N ASN A 94 -3.13 21.07 -20.03
CA ASN A 94 -3.38 21.00 -18.59
C ASN A 94 -4.41 19.93 -18.25
N ILE A 95 -5.50 19.79 -19.02
CA ILE A 95 -6.50 18.72 -18.86
C ILE A 95 -5.85 17.34 -19.02
N ASN A 96 -4.99 17.17 -20.03
CA ASN A 96 -4.24 15.92 -20.21
C ASN A 96 -3.35 15.59 -19.01
N ARG A 97 -2.61 16.58 -18.50
CA ARG A 97 -1.79 16.42 -17.30
C ARG A 97 -2.65 16.03 -16.10
N LEU A 98 -3.78 16.69 -15.91
CA LEU A 98 -4.71 16.43 -14.81
C LEU A 98 -5.31 15.02 -14.89
N LEU A 99 -5.70 14.55 -16.08
CA LEU A 99 -6.16 13.17 -16.28
C LEU A 99 -5.06 12.15 -15.97
N HIS A 100 -3.81 12.44 -16.35
CA HIS A 100 -2.67 11.59 -16.00
C HIS A 100 -2.42 11.57 -14.49
N ASP A 101 -2.46 12.72 -13.82
CA ASP A 101 -2.31 12.83 -12.37
C ASP A 101 -3.44 12.08 -11.62
N LEU A 102 -4.69 12.13 -12.11
CA LEU A 102 -5.80 11.33 -11.57
C LEU A 102 -5.56 9.84 -11.68
N ASN A 103 -5.11 9.36 -12.85
CA ASN A 103 -4.81 7.95 -13.04
C ASN A 103 -3.73 7.47 -12.07
N ARG A 104 -2.69 8.28 -11.82
CA ARG A 104 -1.67 7.95 -10.82
C ARG A 104 -2.28 7.80 -9.41
N ILE A 105 -3.15 8.72 -9.00
CA ILE A 105 -3.83 8.63 -7.69
C ILE A 105 -4.72 7.38 -7.62
N LYS A 106 -5.42 7.06 -8.71
CA LYS A 106 -6.24 5.85 -8.81
C LYS A 106 -5.38 4.59 -8.66
N ASP A 107 -4.26 4.51 -9.37
CA ASP A 107 -3.33 3.38 -9.28
C ASP A 107 -2.78 3.22 -7.84
N ASP A 108 -2.42 4.33 -7.19
CA ASP A 108 -1.97 4.32 -5.78
C ASP A 108 -3.04 3.81 -4.81
N LEU A 109 -4.32 4.14 -5.04
CA LEU A 109 -5.45 3.64 -4.26
C LEU A 109 -5.71 2.16 -4.51
N ASP A 110 -5.66 1.71 -5.76
CA ASP A 110 -5.84 0.30 -6.13
C ASP A 110 -4.74 -0.57 -5.50
N ILE A 111 -3.49 -0.10 -5.53
CA ILE A 111 -2.37 -0.75 -4.84
C ILE A 111 -2.63 -0.81 -3.33
N ALA A 112 -3.00 0.32 -2.70
CA ALA A 112 -3.29 0.36 -1.27
C ALA A 112 -4.43 -0.61 -0.88
N MET A 113 -5.51 -0.63 -1.66
CA MET A 113 -6.66 -1.51 -1.44
C MET A 113 -6.28 -2.99 -1.56
N SER A 114 -5.48 -3.35 -2.56
CA SER A 114 -4.98 -4.70 -2.75
C SER A 114 -4.08 -5.16 -1.59
N GLU A 115 -3.14 -4.32 -1.17
CA GLU A 115 -2.24 -4.61 -0.04
C GLU A 115 -3.01 -4.75 1.29
N ILE A 116 -3.98 -3.87 1.56
CA ILE A 116 -4.81 -3.96 2.77
C ILE A 116 -5.68 -5.21 2.75
N ARG A 117 -6.30 -5.56 1.62
CA ARG A 117 -7.08 -6.79 1.47
C ARG A 117 -6.25 -8.03 1.72
N LYS A 118 -5.04 -8.11 1.14
CA LYS A 118 -4.12 -9.23 1.39
C LYS A 118 -3.78 -9.36 2.87
N GLN A 119 -3.57 -8.23 3.57
CA GLN A 119 -3.35 -8.24 5.02
C GLN A 119 -4.60 -8.68 5.79
N ASP A 120 -5.79 -8.26 5.34
CA ASP A 120 -7.06 -8.62 5.97
C ASP A 120 -7.39 -10.10 5.82
N ASP A 121 -7.24 -10.65 4.61
CA ASP A 121 -7.42 -12.07 4.30
C ASP A 121 -6.51 -12.94 5.17
N SER A 122 -5.30 -12.46 5.48
CA SER A 122 -4.36 -13.17 6.35
C SER A 122 -4.82 -13.32 7.81
N LEU A 123 -5.81 -12.52 8.23
CA LEU A 123 -6.43 -12.62 9.56
C LEU A 123 -7.40 -13.79 9.66
N PHE A 124 -7.82 -14.37 8.54
CA PHE A 124 -8.74 -15.50 8.51
C PHE A 124 -7.99 -16.84 8.45
N ARG A 125 -8.63 -17.90 8.96
CA ARG A 125 -8.12 -19.27 8.86
C ARG A 125 -8.52 -19.86 7.50
N SER A 126 -7.54 -20.26 6.69
CA SER A 126 -7.76 -20.75 5.32
C SER A 126 -8.80 -21.88 5.22
N ILE A 127 -8.82 -22.80 6.19
CA ILE A 127 -9.71 -23.97 6.17
C ILE A 127 -11.16 -23.60 6.51
N SER A 128 -11.35 -22.72 7.49
CA SER A 128 -12.68 -22.45 8.06
C SER A 128 -13.31 -21.14 7.59
N GLY A 129 -12.52 -20.25 6.97
CA GLY A 129 -12.93 -18.89 6.66
C GLY A 129 -13.25 -18.03 7.89
N LYS A 130 -13.00 -18.52 9.12
CA LYS A 130 -13.26 -17.79 10.35
C LYS A 130 -12.09 -16.89 10.72
N LEU A 131 -12.40 -15.72 11.27
CA LEU A 131 -11.41 -14.79 11.79
C LEU A 131 -10.59 -15.43 12.92
N LYS A 132 -9.27 -15.23 12.92
CA LYS A 132 -8.38 -15.68 14.00
C LYS A 132 -8.71 -14.94 15.29
N SER A 133 -8.69 -15.65 16.41
CA SER A 133 -9.01 -15.08 17.72
C SER A 133 -8.15 -13.86 18.05
N GLY A 134 -8.79 -12.82 18.60
CA GLY A 134 -8.15 -11.57 18.98
C GLY A 134 -7.71 -10.67 17.83
N ARG A 135 -8.17 -10.96 16.59
CA ARG A 135 -7.91 -10.14 15.40
C ARG A 135 -9.08 -9.25 15.01
N ASP A 136 -10.15 -9.20 15.80
CA ASP A 136 -11.38 -8.42 15.52
C ASP A 136 -11.07 -6.95 15.24
N SER A 137 -10.29 -6.30 16.13
CA SER A 137 -9.95 -4.89 15.95
C SER A 137 -9.06 -4.63 14.74
N ASN A 138 -8.27 -5.62 14.29
CA ASN A 138 -7.43 -5.50 13.10
C ASN A 138 -8.27 -5.55 11.84
N HIS A 139 -9.22 -6.47 11.81
CA HIS A 139 -10.16 -6.63 10.70
C HIS A 139 -11.04 -5.41 10.56
N GLU A 140 -11.66 -4.94 11.65
CA GLU A 140 -12.50 -3.73 11.67
C GLU A 140 -11.75 -2.51 11.11
N PHE A 141 -10.49 -2.32 11.49
CA PHE A 141 -9.67 -1.23 10.96
C PHE A 141 -9.37 -1.39 9.46
N ASN A 142 -9.08 -2.61 9.00
CA ASN A 142 -8.84 -2.84 7.57
C ASN A 142 -10.12 -2.61 6.75
N GLU A 143 -11.28 -3.06 7.23
CA GLU A 143 -12.57 -2.81 6.59
C GLU A 143 -12.86 -1.31 6.49
N GLU A 144 -12.62 -0.54 7.55
CA GLU A 144 -12.78 0.91 7.54
C GLU A 144 -11.91 1.56 6.46
N LEU A 145 -10.63 1.17 6.35
CA LEU A 145 -9.74 1.68 5.31
C LEU A 145 -10.20 1.27 3.91
N ILE A 146 -10.64 0.02 3.72
CA ILE A 146 -11.14 -0.46 2.43
C ILE A 146 -12.37 0.35 2.00
N ASN A 147 -13.29 0.62 2.92
CA ASN A 147 -14.48 1.43 2.64
C ASN A 147 -14.11 2.88 2.30
N ASN A 148 -13.21 3.49 3.07
CA ASN A 148 -12.67 4.81 2.76
C ASN A 148 -12.03 4.87 1.36
N ILE A 149 -11.28 3.83 0.95
CA ILE A 149 -10.69 3.76 -0.38
C ILE A 149 -11.75 3.60 -1.48
N ARG A 150 -12.77 2.77 -1.26
CA ARG A 150 -13.91 2.62 -2.20
C ARG A 150 -14.61 3.94 -2.45
N ASP A 151 -14.89 4.72 -1.40
CA ASP A 151 -15.52 6.03 -1.53
C ASP A 151 -14.65 7.01 -2.32
N MET A 152 -13.33 7.00 -2.07
CA MET A 152 -12.38 7.81 -2.83
C MET A 152 -12.29 7.43 -4.30
N LEU A 153 -12.31 6.13 -4.62
CA LEU A 153 -12.34 5.64 -6.00
C LEU A 153 -13.60 6.09 -6.73
N TYR A 154 -14.77 6.01 -6.08
CA TYR A 154 -16.02 6.51 -6.64
C TYR A 154 -15.96 8.02 -6.94
N ASP A 155 -15.42 8.82 -6.02
CA ASP A 155 -15.26 10.26 -6.23
C ASP A 155 -14.27 10.59 -7.37
N LEU A 156 -13.20 9.79 -7.49
CA LEU A 156 -12.23 9.91 -8.58
C LEU A 156 -12.84 9.57 -9.94
N GLU A 157 -13.64 8.52 -10.05
CA GLU A 157 -14.32 8.14 -11.31
C GLU A 157 -15.29 9.24 -11.78
N SER A 158 -16.04 9.83 -10.84
CA SER A 158 -16.90 10.98 -11.12
C SER A 158 -16.09 12.18 -11.64
N THR A 159 -14.96 12.46 -11.00
CA THR A 159 -14.05 13.55 -11.38
C THR A 159 -13.40 13.31 -12.76
N PHE A 160 -12.95 12.08 -13.01
CA PHE A 160 -12.36 11.65 -14.27
C PHE A 160 -13.35 11.79 -15.43
N SER A 161 -14.60 11.39 -15.20
CA SER A 161 -15.68 11.49 -16.18
C SER A 161 -15.96 12.94 -16.58
N LYS A 162 -15.99 13.86 -15.61
CA LYS A 162 -16.18 15.30 -15.87
C LYS A 162 -15.02 15.89 -16.67
N LEU A 163 -13.78 15.59 -16.31
CA LEU A 163 -12.61 16.06 -17.05
C LEU A 163 -12.52 15.47 -18.46
N SER A 164 -12.93 14.21 -18.64
CA SER A 164 -12.95 13.57 -19.96
C SER A 164 -13.98 14.21 -20.89
N LYS A 165 -15.17 14.53 -20.38
CA LYS A 165 -16.16 15.33 -21.13
C LYS A 165 -15.61 16.71 -21.50
N MET A 166 -14.90 17.37 -20.58
CA MET A 166 -14.26 18.65 -20.87
C MET A 166 -13.21 18.53 -21.97
N LYS A 167 -12.39 17.47 -21.94
CA LYS A 167 -11.42 17.14 -23.00
C LYS A 167 -12.11 17.01 -24.37
N GLU A 168 -13.23 16.30 -24.44
CA GLU A 168 -13.99 16.12 -25.70
C GLU A 168 -14.56 17.45 -26.22
N LEU A 169 -15.10 18.29 -25.34
CA LEU A 169 -15.54 19.65 -25.70
C LEU A 169 -14.40 20.48 -26.30
N PHE A 170 -13.19 20.37 -25.72
CA PHE A 170 -11.99 21.02 -26.25
C PHE A 170 -11.59 20.51 -27.64
N VAL A 171 -11.65 19.20 -27.89
CA VAL A 171 -11.42 18.63 -29.24
C VAL A 171 -12.41 19.24 -30.23
N SER A 172 -13.70 19.30 -29.86
CA SER A 172 -14.77 19.79 -30.73
C SER A 172 -14.60 21.26 -31.11
N ILE A 173 -14.35 22.13 -30.12
CA ILE A 173 -14.26 23.59 -30.34
C ILE A 173 -13.03 23.97 -31.17
N TRP A 174 -11.86 23.40 -30.86
CA TRP A 174 -10.58 23.84 -31.46
C TRP A 174 -10.03 22.91 -32.53
N LYS A 175 -10.70 21.78 -32.85
CA LYS A 175 -10.15 20.68 -33.67
C LYS A 175 -8.74 20.26 -33.19
N HIS A 176 -8.47 20.46 -31.89
CA HIS A 176 -7.13 20.32 -31.36
C HIS A 176 -6.82 18.83 -31.21
N LYS A 177 -5.78 18.35 -31.89
CA LYS A 177 -5.24 17.02 -31.66
C LYS A 177 -4.46 17.05 -30.35
N PHE A 178 -4.95 16.35 -29.34
CA PHE A 178 -4.19 16.12 -28.11
C PHE A 178 -3.01 15.21 -28.45
N HIS A 179 -1.79 15.74 -28.41
CA HIS A 179 -0.59 14.95 -28.62
C HIS A 179 -0.31 14.12 -27.35
N ASN A 180 -0.15 12.80 -27.49
CA ASN A 180 0.35 11.95 -26.42
C ASN A 180 1.82 12.27 -26.19
N THR A 181 2.09 13.21 -25.28
CA THR A 181 3.45 13.72 -24.99
C THR A 181 4.42 12.67 -24.44
N ALA A 182 3.94 11.48 -24.06
CA ALA A 182 4.76 10.35 -23.63
C ALA A 182 5.65 9.77 -24.76
N SER A 183 5.21 9.83 -26.03
CA SER A 183 6.02 9.33 -27.16
C SER A 183 7.01 10.37 -27.69
N GLU A 184 6.64 11.66 -27.69
CA GLU A 184 7.46 12.72 -28.28
C GLU A 184 8.67 13.11 -27.42
N LYS A 185 8.60 12.97 -26.09
CA LYS A 185 9.77 13.20 -25.22
C LYS A 185 10.86 12.15 -25.43
N LYS A 186 10.52 10.89 -25.70
CA LYS A 186 11.50 9.83 -26.01
C LYS A 186 12.20 10.08 -27.35
N ILE A 187 11.50 10.67 -28.33
CA ILE A 187 12.07 10.99 -29.64
C ILE A 187 13.07 12.14 -29.51
N LYS A 188 12.73 13.24 -28.81
CA LYS A 188 13.64 14.40 -28.65
C LYS A 188 14.86 14.11 -27.77
N GLN A 189 14.76 13.18 -26.81
CA GLN A 189 15.90 12.78 -25.97
C GLN A 189 16.90 11.92 -26.74
N ARG A 190 16.42 11.04 -27.66
CA ARG A 190 17.27 10.30 -28.60
C ARG A 190 17.94 11.20 -29.64
N THR A 191 17.27 12.24 -30.14
CA THR A 191 17.88 13.18 -31.10
C THR A 191 18.99 14.04 -30.47
N ARG A 192 19.01 14.22 -29.14
CA ARG A 192 20.10 14.92 -28.44
C ARG A 192 21.30 14.03 -28.11
N GLN A 193 21.09 12.74 -27.83
CA GLN A 193 22.20 11.80 -27.60
C GLN A 193 22.96 11.46 -28.89
N ASN A 194 22.29 11.48 -30.06
CA ASN A 194 22.94 11.15 -31.33
C ASN A 194 23.76 12.31 -31.95
N ASN A 195 23.75 13.51 -31.36
CA ASN A 195 24.47 14.69 -31.88
C ASN A 195 25.72 15.07 -31.06
N LEU A 196 26.11 14.24 -30.08
CA LEU A 196 27.39 14.37 -29.37
C LEU A 196 28.10 13.02 -29.51
N GLY A 197 28.83 12.87 -30.61
CA GLY A 197 29.52 11.63 -30.99
C GLY A 197 30.39 11.07 -29.86
N GLY A 198 29.86 10.06 -29.18
CA GLY A 198 30.57 9.18 -28.28
C GLY A 198 30.08 7.77 -28.55
N ASP A 199 31.00 6.87 -28.86
CA ASP A 199 30.72 5.47 -29.14
C ASP A 199 30.03 4.80 -27.94
N PRO A 200 29.18 3.77 -28.17
CA PRO A 200 28.53 3.04 -27.09
C PRO A 200 29.58 2.28 -26.27
N ILE A 201 29.64 2.57 -24.97
CA ILE A 201 30.34 1.71 -24.01
C ILE A 201 29.38 0.58 -23.67
N ASP A 202 29.59 -0.59 -24.26
CA ASP A 202 28.98 -1.84 -23.82
C ASP A 202 29.52 -2.18 -22.44
N GLY A 203 28.69 -1.97 -21.43
CA GLY A 203 29.00 -2.26 -20.03
C GLY A 203 27.71 -2.52 -19.27
N GLU A 204 27.24 -3.76 -19.33
CA GLU A 204 26.24 -4.28 -18.40
C GLU A 204 26.77 -4.16 -16.97
N ILE A 205 26.25 -3.20 -16.21
CA ILE A 205 26.37 -3.20 -14.74
C ILE A 205 24.97 -3.44 -14.19
N SER A 206 24.70 -4.71 -13.93
CA SER A 206 23.58 -5.19 -13.13
C SER A 206 23.93 -5.02 -11.64
N PRO A 207 23.16 -4.28 -10.82
CA PRO A 207 23.31 -4.35 -9.38
C PRO A 207 22.38 -5.43 -8.83
N SER A 208 22.88 -6.66 -8.75
CA SER A 208 22.25 -7.71 -7.94
C SER A 208 22.51 -7.43 -6.47
N PHE A 209 21.53 -6.91 -5.74
CA PHE A 209 21.50 -7.03 -4.28
C PHE A 209 20.97 -8.42 -3.93
N GLY A 210 21.88 -9.40 -3.90
CA GLY A 210 21.61 -10.73 -3.36
C GLY A 210 21.55 -10.68 -1.84
N ILE A 211 20.35 -10.81 -1.27
CA ILE A 211 20.18 -11.23 0.11
C ILE A 211 20.38 -12.75 0.09
N ASN A 212 21.44 -13.24 0.73
CA ASN A 212 21.67 -14.68 0.90
C ASN A 212 20.46 -15.30 1.59
N GLN A 213 19.80 -16.23 0.90
CA GLN A 213 18.76 -17.07 1.47
C GLN A 213 19.43 -18.05 2.46
N ILE A 214 19.03 -17.99 3.73
CA ILE A 214 19.30 -19.07 4.68
C ILE A 214 18.18 -20.08 4.47
N THR A 215 18.45 -21.13 3.71
CA THR A 215 17.45 -22.15 3.38
C THR A 215 17.35 -23.26 4.43
N GLU A 216 18.36 -23.42 5.28
CA GLU A 216 18.37 -24.44 6.33
C GLU A 216 19.04 -23.91 7.60
N ILE A 217 18.32 -23.98 8.72
CA ILE A 217 18.93 -23.88 10.05
C ILE A 217 19.25 -25.31 10.46
N GLU A 218 20.52 -25.67 10.45
CA GLU A 218 20.98 -26.98 10.92
C GLU A 218 20.51 -27.19 12.38
N GLU A 219 19.94 -28.36 12.67
CA GLU A 219 19.37 -28.72 13.97
C GLU A 219 20.37 -28.56 15.13
N HIS A 220 21.67 -28.62 14.82
CA HIS A 220 22.77 -28.38 15.75
C HIS A 220 22.88 -26.91 16.21
N ALA A 221 22.48 -25.93 15.37
CA ALA A 221 22.48 -24.52 15.73
C ALA A 221 21.36 -24.15 16.71
N LEU A 222 20.21 -24.83 16.62
CA LEU A 222 19.10 -24.69 17.58
C LEU A 222 19.45 -25.26 18.96
N ASN A 223 20.17 -26.39 19.02
CA ASN A 223 20.60 -26.99 20.28
C ASN A 223 21.74 -26.22 20.96
N SER A 224 22.53 -25.44 20.20
CA SER A 224 23.58 -24.56 20.75
C SER A 224 23.00 -23.27 21.38
N LEU A 225 21.86 -22.78 20.90
CA LEU A 225 21.23 -21.55 21.43
C LEU A 225 20.45 -21.77 22.73
N PHE A 226 19.93 -22.98 22.96
CA PHE A 226 19.09 -23.32 24.11
C PHE A 226 19.65 -24.57 24.78
N GLY A 227 20.68 -24.40 25.61
CA GLY A 227 21.39 -25.49 26.28
C GLY A 227 20.46 -26.60 26.79
N THR A 228 20.98 -27.83 26.77
CA THR A 228 20.29 -29.14 26.78
C THR A 228 19.25 -29.40 27.88
N GLU A 229 18.98 -28.46 28.79
CA GLU A 229 18.08 -28.63 29.92
C GLU A 229 16.99 -27.57 30.07
N THR A 230 16.77 -26.66 29.11
CA THR A 230 15.72 -25.63 29.23
C THR A 230 14.52 -25.81 28.30
N CYS A 231 13.39 -26.12 28.96
CA CYS A 231 12.00 -25.85 28.60
C CYS A 231 11.44 -26.49 27.30
N THR A 232 10.89 -27.70 27.44
CA THR A 232 10.02 -28.36 26.46
C THR A 232 8.84 -27.49 25.96
N ARG A 233 8.48 -26.42 26.70
CA ARG A 233 7.36 -25.52 26.37
C ARG A 233 7.73 -24.43 25.37
N ASP A 234 8.95 -23.93 25.39
CA ASP A 234 9.45 -22.95 24.41
C ASP A 234 9.72 -23.61 23.06
N LYS A 235 10.21 -24.86 23.09
CA LYS A 235 10.32 -25.71 21.90
C LYS A 235 8.95 -25.96 21.26
N LEU A 236 7.91 -26.20 22.05
CA LEU A 236 6.54 -26.39 21.54
C LEU A 236 5.92 -25.10 20.97
N CYS A 237 6.20 -23.95 21.58
CA CYS A 237 5.75 -22.64 21.08
C CYS A 237 6.39 -22.27 19.74
N LEU A 238 7.70 -22.56 19.60
CA LEU A 238 8.44 -22.36 18.35
C LEU A 238 8.07 -23.39 17.28
N GLN A 239 7.86 -24.66 17.65
CA GLN A 239 7.37 -25.69 16.73
C GLN A 239 6.00 -25.32 16.18
N ASN A 240 5.09 -24.81 17.02
CA ASN A 240 3.79 -24.31 16.57
C ASN A 240 3.92 -23.10 15.63
N LEU A 241 4.89 -22.20 15.84
CA LEU A 241 5.16 -21.09 14.90
C LEU A 241 5.70 -21.57 13.54
N ILE A 242 6.46 -22.66 13.51
CA ILE A 242 7.00 -23.28 12.29
C ILE A 242 5.88 -24.07 11.57
N ASP A 243 5.10 -24.86 12.29
CA ASP A 243 4.00 -25.68 11.75
C ASP A 243 2.79 -24.81 11.30
N GLU A 244 2.60 -23.62 11.90
CA GLU A 244 1.65 -22.59 11.42
C GLU A 244 2.15 -21.81 10.18
N GLY A 245 3.29 -22.20 9.60
CA GLY A 245 3.75 -21.71 8.30
C GLY A 245 4.28 -20.27 8.31
N CYS A 246 4.69 -19.73 9.46
CA CYS A 246 5.15 -18.34 9.57
C CYS A 246 6.49 -18.03 8.86
N PHE A 247 7.17 -19.03 8.29
CA PHE A 247 8.43 -18.85 7.56
C PHE A 247 8.48 -19.45 6.14
N ARG A 248 7.39 -20.00 5.59
CA ARG A 248 7.39 -20.43 4.17
C ARG A 248 7.15 -19.24 3.24
N MET A 249 8.23 -18.58 2.83
CA MET A 249 8.27 -17.84 1.56
C MET A 249 8.37 -18.86 0.42
N GLY A 250 7.52 -18.69 -0.59
CA GLY A 250 7.13 -19.73 -1.55
C GLY A 250 8.25 -20.42 -2.32
N ALA A 251 8.13 -21.74 -2.41
CA ALA A 251 8.62 -22.49 -3.56
C ALA A 251 7.57 -22.38 -4.67
N LEU A 252 7.99 -21.89 -5.83
CA LEU A 252 7.25 -22.02 -7.09
C LEU A 252 7.24 -23.51 -7.47
N ASP A 253 6.08 -24.17 -7.35
CA ASP A 253 5.88 -25.43 -8.06
C ASP A 253 5.59 -25.13 -9.53
N THR A 254 6.64 -25.21 -10.35
CA THR A 254 6.51 -25.50 -11.77
C THR A 254 6.29 -26.99 -11.93
N THR A 255 5.03 -27.43 -12.02
CA THR A 255 4.71 -28.69 -12.69
C THR A 255 3.91 -28.40 -13.95
N SER A 256 4.64 -28.49 -15.05
CA SER A 256 4.19 -28.50 -16.43
C SER A 256 3.14 -29.59 -16.65
N ASN A 257 2.05 -29.22 -17.31
CA ASN A 257 1.16 -30.16 -17.98
C ASN A 257 1.95 -30.91 -19.06
N TYR A 258 1.91 -32.24 -19.02
CA TYR A 258 2.03 -33.09 -20.20
C TYR A 258 0.72 -33.88 -20.28
N ILE A 259 -0.13 -33.51 -21.24
CA ILE A 259 -1.20 -34.36 -21.75
C ILE A 259 -0.72 -34.81 -23.13
N GLN A 260 -0.48 -36.11 -23.28
CA GLN A 260 -0.48 -36.80 -24.56
C GLN A 260 -1.52 -37.92 -24.49
N ASP A 261 -2.24 -38.02 -25.61
CA ASP A 261 -3.27 -38.96 -26.07
C ASP A 261 -4.72 -38.71 -25.60
#